data_AF-A0A8R1DNV6-F1
#
_entry.id   AF-A0A8R1DNV6-F1
#
_cell.length_a   1.000
_cell.length_b   1.000
_cell.length_c   1.000
_cell.angle_alpha   90.00
_cell.angle_beta   90.00
_cell.angle_gamma   90.00
#
_symmetry.space_group_name_H-M   'P 1'
#
loop_
_entity.id
_entity.type
_entity.pdbx_description
1 polymer ?
#
loop_
_entity_poly.entity_id
_entity_poly.type
_entity_poly.pdbx_seq_one_letter_code
_entity_poly.pdbx_strand_id
1 'polypeptide(L)'
;MAAAPQDDRILLLHAPRLPLEDKKVDELSADLHDWAHANGLVMRLATDKLSSEVCQTTPLTLLPSPFPKNVFDEAVQIQNLYASLYHSIAYEFDFLIDIHKNVVKTDEFTRNMVDILKKVKEQGLKQPITLAIQRSDYMCHKDQFSKEYGLKQIEINNIASSMGAHAQRLTDWHTRVLKSLEIPDDVIRRAIPENKPIPMIAEALFKAWSHFNNPSAVVLVVVENVNQNQIDQRHVEYELEKLGVSPTNILRRNLSECYEQLVLNPDTSDLLIDGRQVAIVYFRAGYSPDHYPTEKAHKRKTPHRLIANQELYHCATPPL
;
A
#
# COMPACT_ATOMS: atom_id res chain seq x y z
N MET A 1 -4.32 7.96 47.15
CA MET A 1 -4.00 6.58 46.72
C MET A 1 -3.72 6.62 45.24
N ALA A 2 -2.47 6.42 44.81
CA ALA A 2 -2.18 6.22 43.40
C ALA A 2 -2.82 4.90 42.98
N ALA A 3 -3.62 4.92 41.91
CA ALA A 3 -4.14 3.69 41.32
C ALA A 3 -2.94 2.80 40.95
N ALA A 4 -2.98 1.52 41.34
CA ALA A 4 -2.01 0.55 40.88
C ALA A 4 -1.99 0.57 39.35
N PRO A 5 -0.82 0.48 38.68
CA PRO A 5 -0.77 0.40 37.23
C PRO A 5 -1.63 -0.78 36.79
N GLN A 6 -2.66 -0.48 36.01
CA GLN A 6 -3.56 -1.49 35.48
C GLN A 6 -2.72 -2.36 34.54
N ASP A 7 -2.69 -3.67 34.80
CA ASP A 7 -1.93 -4.61 33.97
C ASP A 7 -2.61 -4.70 32.59
N ASP A 8 -2.08 -3.94 31.62
CA ASP A 8 -2.59 -3.87 30.26
C ASP A 8 -2.25 -5.10 29.42
N ARG A 9 -1.56 -6.10 29.99
CA ARG A 9 -1.22 -7.33 29.27
C ARG A 9 -2.47 -8.16 29.01
N ILE A 10 -2.63 -8.57 27.76
CA ILE A 10 -3.62 -9.57 27.37
C ILE A 10 -2.91 -10.91 27.30
N LEU A 11 -3.30 -11.79 28.21
CA LEU A 11 -2.80 -13.14 28.24
C LEU A 11 -3.54 -13.98 27.21
N LEU A 12 -2.89 -15.02 26.67
CA LEU A 12 -3.52 -15.99 25.77
C LEU A 12 -4.79 -16.63 26.36
N LEU A 13 -4.91 -16.64 27.69
CA LEU A 13 -6.12 -17.13 28.38
C LEU A 13 -7.37 -16.28 28.10
N HIS A 14 -7.21 -15.04 27.62
CA HIS A 14 -8.30 -14.19 27.17
C HIS A 14 -8.68 -14.41 25.69
N ALA A 15 -7.92 -15.23 24.95
CA ALA A 15 -8.26 -15.58 23.58
C ALA A 15 -9.32 -16.70 23.55
N PRO A 16 -10.05 -16.86 22.43
CA PRO A 16 -10.95 -18.01 22.26
C PRO A 16 -10.22 -19.32 22.53
N ARG A 17 -10.87 -20.23 23.28
CA ARG A 17 -10.32 -21.58 23.50
C ARG A 17 -10.39 -22.35 22.18
N LEU A 18 -9.25 -22.88 21.76
CA LEU A 18 -9.12 -23.65 20.53
C LEU A 18 -8.81 -25.13 20.85
N PRO A 19 -9.25 -26.09 20.01
CA PRO A 19 -10.07 -25.87 18.80
C PRO A 19 -11.51 -25.47 19.16
N LEU A 20 -12.17 -24.74 18.25
CA LEU A 20 -13.62 -24.54 18.32
C LEU A 20 -14.32 -25.83 17.87
N GLU A 21 -15.57 -26.03 18.31
CA GLU A 21 -16.40 -27.11 17.80
C GLU A 21 -16.64 -26.96 16.28
N ASP A 22 -16.59 -28.05 15.52
CA ASP A 22 -16.72 -28.02 14.05
C ASP A 22 -17.96 -27.28 13.57
N LYS A 23 -19.11 -27.52 14.21
CA LYS A 23 -20.36 -26.81 13.90
C LYS A 23 -20.21 -25.29 14.06
N LYS A 24 -19.49 -24.83 15.08
CA LYS A 24 -19.24 -23.40 15.31
C LYS A 24 -18.29 -22.85 14.25
N VAL A 25 -17.30 -23.63 13.83
CA VAL A 25 -16.40 -23.25 12.72
C VAL A 25 -17.20 -23.08 11.43
N ASP A 26 -18.10 -24.00 11.10
CA ASP A 26 -18.95 -23.91 9.91
C ASP A 26 -19.87 -22.69 9.95
N GLU A 27 -20.54 -22.45 11.08
CA GLU A 27 -21.41 -21.28 11.29
C GLU A 27 -20.65 -19.96 11.11
N LEU A 28 -19.49 -19.83 11.74
CA LEU A 28 -18.69 -18.61 11.65
C LEU A 28 -18.05 -18.43 10.27
N SER A 29 -17.70 -19.52 9.59
CA SER A 29 -17.15 -19.47 8.24
C SER A 29 -18.21 -19.01 7.23
N ALA A 30 -19.45 -19.49 7.36
CA ALA A 30 -20.56 -19.00 6.54
C ALA A 30 -20.83 -17.51 6.76
N ASP A 31 -20.92 -17.05 8.03
CA ASP A 31 -21.09 -15.61 8.36
C ASP A 31 -19.91 -14.77 7.83
N LEU A 32 -18.68 -15.29 7.90
CA LEU A 32 -17.51 -14.61 7.35
C LEU A 32 -17.61 -14.38 5.85
N HIS A 33 -18.05 -15.39 5.10
CA HIS A 33 -18.21 -15.24 3.66
C HIS A 33 -19.28 -14.19 3.33
N ASP A 34 -20.44 -14.24 3.96
CA ASP A 34 -21.51 -13.27 3.75
C ASP A 34 -21.07 -11.85 4.16
N TRP A 35 -20.43 -11.72 5.33
CA TRP A 35 -19.90 -10.45 5.82
C TRP A 35 -18.82 -9.89 4.89
N ALA A 36 -17.92 -10.74 4.39
CA ALA A 36 -16.85 -10.33 3.49
C ALA A 36 -17.41 -9.76 2.18
N HIS A 37 -18.42 -10.42 1.60
CA HIS A 37 -19.12 -9.91 0.41
C HIS A 37 -19.87 -8.61 0.70
N ALA A 38 -20.57 -8.52 1.82
CA ALA A 38 -21.32 -7.32 2.21
C ALA A 38 -20.43 -6.10 2.47
N ASN A 39 -19.18 -6.30 2.89
CA ASN A 39 -18.27 -5.23 3.30
C ASN A 39 -17.12 -4.97 2.31
N GLY A 40 -16.98 -5.76 1.25
CA GLY A 40 -15.92 -5.56 0.25
C GLY A 40 -14.58 -6.22 0.61
N LEU A 41 -14.55 -7.23 1.49
CA LEU A 41 -13.38 -8.08 1.75
C LEU A 41 -13.29 -9.19 0.70
N VAL A 42 -13.25 -8.78 -0.56
CA VAL A 42 -13.33 -9.67 -1.73
C VAL A 42 -12.31 -9.29 -2.79
N MET A 43 -11.99 -10.25 -3.65
CA MET A 43 -11.15 -10.10 -4.82
C MET A 43 -11.91 -10.60 -6.05
N ARG A 44 -11.48 -10.19 -7.23
CA ARG A 44 -11.95 -10.84 -8.46
C ARG A 44 -11.58 -12.32 -8.47
N LEU A 45 -12.29 -13.11 -9.27
CA LEU A 45 -11.98 -14.52 -9.43
C LEU A 45 -10.56 -14.71 -9.97
N ALA A 46 -9.88 -15.77 -9.54
CA ALA A 46 -8.57 -16.11 -10.10
C ALA A 46 -8.66 -16.47 -11.59
N THR A 47 -9.82 -16.98 -12.02
CA THR A 47 -10.16 -17.34 -13.41
C THR A 47 -10.65 -16.16 -14.25
N ASP A 48 -11.13 -15.08 -13.63
CA ASP A 48 -11.52 -13.84 -14.29
C ASP A 48 -11.07 -12.63 -13.47
N LYS A 49 -9.88 -12.14 -13.81
CA LYS A 49 -9.22 -11.01 -13.13
C LYS A 49 -9.57 -9.66 -13.76
N LEU A 50 -10.43 -9.64 -14.78
CA LEU A 50 -10.81 -8.42 -15.51
C LEU A 50 -12.20 -7.93 -15.09
N SER A 51 -13.10 -8.85 -14.71
CA SER A 51 -14.45 -8.51 -14.26
C SER A 51 -14.57 -8.43 -12.74
N SER A 52 -15.42 -7.51 -12.28
CA SER A 52 -15.87 -7.44 -10.88
C SER A 52 -17.33 -7.87 -10.71
N GLU A 53 -17.97 -8.41 -11.77
CA GLU A 53 -19.35 -8.91 -11.69
C GLU A 53 -19.47 -10.10 -10.74
N VAL A 54 -18.47 -10.98 -10.75
CA VAL A 54 -18.34 -12.08 -9.79
C VAL A 54 -17.02 -11.94 -9.04
N CYS A 55 -17.10 -12.00 -7.72
CA CYS A 55 -15.95 -11.93 -6.83
C CYS A 55 -15.95 -13.12 -5.89
N GLN A 56 -14.80 -13.38 -5.27
CA GLN A 56 -14.61 -14.36 -4.22
C GLN A 56 -14.04 -13.67 -2.98
N THR A 57 -14.20 -14.26 -1.81
CA THR A 57 -13.53 -13.75 -0.61
C THR A 57 -12.02 -13.74 -0.78
N THR A 58 -11.36 -12.71 -0.24
CA THR A 58 -9.90 -12.71 -0.08
C THR A 58 -9.49 -13.90 0.81
N PRO A 59 -8.38 -14.62 0.55
CA PRO A 59 -7.86 -15.60 1.49
C PRO A 59 -7.61 -14.94 2.85
N LEU A 60 -8.19 -15.49 3.91
CA LEU A 60 -8.28 -14.83 5.21
C LEU A 60 -8.26 -15.82 6.37
N THR A 61 -8.05 -15.30 7.58
CA THR A 61 -8.11 -16.08 8.83
C THR A 61 -9.43 -15.82 9.54
N LEU A 62 -10.06 -16.89 10.03
CA LEU A 62 -11.33 -16.79 10.76
C LEU A 62 -11.19 -15.96 12.05
N LEU A 63 -10.09 -16.15 12.78
CA LEU A 63 -9.76 -15.50 14.03
C LEU A 63 -8.42 -14.75 13.92
N PRO A 64 -8.21 -13.69 14.72
CA PRO A 64 -6.92 -13.02 14.78
C PRO A 64 -5.84 -13.94 15.35
N SER A 65 -4.64 -13.88 14.75
CA SER A 65 -3.49 -14.63 15.24
C SER A 65 -2.84 -13.93 16.44
N PRO A 66 -2.50 -14.64 17.53
CA PRO A 66 -1.79 -14.02 18.64
C PRO A 66 -0.43 -13.46 18.21
N PHE A 67 -0.12 -12.24 18.63
CA PHE A 67 1.15 -11.58 18.36
C PHE A 67 1.66 -10.87 19.63
N PRO A 68 2.95 -10.96 19.99
CA PRO A 68 3.46 -10.33 21.21
C PRO A 68 3.35 -8.81 21.15
N LYS A 69 2.69 -8.21 22.15
CA LYS A 69 2.42 -6.76 22.17
C LYS A 69 3.71 -5.93 22.11
N ASN A 70 4.74 -6.31 22.85
CA ASN A 70 6.03 -5.60 22.85
C ASN A 70 6.68 -5.57 21.46
N VAL A 71 6.58 -6.67 20.70
CA VAL A 71 7.12 -6.78 19.33
C VAL A 71 6.27 -5.95 18.35
N PHE A 72 4.94 -5.92 18.54
CA PHE A 72 4.05 -5.07 17.76
C PHE A 72 4.33 -3.58 17.99
N ASP A 73 4.44 -3.18 19.26
CA ASP A 73 4.72 -1.79 19.64
C ASP A 73 6.08 -1.33 19.09
N GLU A 74 7.11 -2.19 19.13
CA GLU A 74 8.42 -1.92 18.51
C GLU A 74 8.29 -1.64 17.00
N ALA A 75 7.52 -2.46 16.28
CA ALA A 75 7.29 -2.29 14.84
C ALA A 75 6.56 -0.98 14.51
N VAL A 76 5.59 -0.57 15.35
CA VAL A 76 4.89 0.71 15.20
C VAL A 76 5.82 1.88 15.47
N GLN A 77 6.63 1.81 16.54
CA GLN A 77 7.53 2.90 16.93
C GLN A 77 8.63 3.16 15.90
N ILE A 78 9.17 2.11 15.27
CA ILE A 78 10.26 2.24 14.30
C ILE A 78 9.79 2.73 12.92
N GLN A 79 8.50 2.68 12.61
CA GLN A 79 7.98 3.00 11.27
C GLN A 79 8.36 4.41 10.79
N ASN A 80 8.28 5.43 11.67
CA ASN A 80 8.64 6.80 11.32
C ASN A 80 10.16 6.95 11.06
N LEU A 81 10.98 6.19 11.77
CA LEU A 81 12.44 6.19 11.54
C LEU A 81 12.77 5.59 10.17
N TYR A 82 12.11 4.49 9.79
CA TYR A 82 12.26 3.92 8.44
C TYR A 82 11.76 4.88 7.36
N ALA A 83 10.63 5.54 7.56
CA ALA A 83 10.11 6.52 6.60
C ALA A 83 11.10 7.66 6.37
N SER A 84 11.70 8.21 7.43
CA SER A 84 12.73 9.25 7.31
C SER A 84 14.01 8.73 6.66
N LEU A 85 14.48 7.53 7.05
CA LEU A 85 15.69 6.92 6.49
C LEU A 85 15.57 6.71 4.98
N TYR A 86 14.47 6.08 4.53
CA TYR A 86 14.26 5.79 3.12
C TYR A 86 13.97 7.04 2.31
N HIS A 87 13.32 8.04 2.92
CA HIS A 87 13.22 9.36 2.31
C HIS A 87 14.61 9.96 2.06
N SER A 88 15.51 9.98 3.05
CA SER A 88 16.87 10.48 2.86
C SER A 88 17.66 9.69 1.80
N ILE A 89 17.58 8.36 1.83
CA ILE A 89 18.24 7.50 0.83
C ILE A 89 17.74 7.79 -0.59
N ALA A 90 16.44 8.08 -0.76
CA ALA A 90 15.85 8.35 -2.07
C ALA A 90 16.45 9.57 -2.79
N TYR A 91 17.03 10.52 -2.05
CA TYR A 91 17.66 11.72 -2.61
C TYR A 91 19.19 11.61 -2.74
N GLU A 92 19.79 10.53 -2.24
CA GLU A 92 21.22 10.24 -2.41
C GLU A 92 21.47 9.51 -3.74
N PHE A 93 21.32 10.24 -4.86
CA PHE A 93 21.36 9.65 -6.20
C PHE A 93 22.67 8.93 -6.52
N ASP A 94 23.82 9.45 -6.07
CA ASP A 94 25.10 8.79 -6.27
C ASP A 94 25.22 7.48 -5.52
N PHE A 95 24.72 7.44 -4.28
CA PHE A 95 24.64 6.21 -3.51
C PHE A 95 23.75 5.18 -4.22
N LEU A 96 22.55 5.57 -4.64
CA LEU A 96 21.61 4.68 -5.35
C LEU A 96 22.21 4.13 -6.66
N ILE A 97 22.92 4.95 -7.42
CA ILE A 97 23.59 4.50 -8.66
C ILE A 97 24.73 3.54 -8.34
N ASP A 98 25.54 3.82 -7.31
CA ASP A 98 26.70 2.99 -6.96
C ASP A 98 26.29 1.61 -6.42
N ILE A 99 25.32 1.53 -5.51
CA ILE A 99 24.90 0.24 -4.93
C ILE A 99 24.33 -0.72 -5.99
N HIS A 100 23.75 -0.20 -7.07
CA HIS A 100 23.19 -1.01 -8.16
C HIS A 100 24.18 -1.32 -9.27
N LYS A 101 25.43 -0.82 -9.25
CA LYS A 101 26.41 -0.94 -10.35
C LYS A 101 26.69 -2.37 -10.83
N ASN A 102 26.52 -3.35 -9.97
CA ASN A 102 26.68 -4.77 -10.32
C ASN A 102 25.37 -5.40 -10.79
N VAL A 103 24.25 -5.06 -10.16
CA VAL A 103 22.92 -5.60 -10.49
C VAL A 103 22.50 -5.22 -11.91
N VAL A 104 22.75 -3.97 -12.32
CA VAL A 104 22.40 -3.49 -13.68
C VAL A 104 23.09 -4.25 -14.82
N LYS A 105 24.18 -4.97 -14.53
CA LYS A 105 24.91 -5.78 -15.52
C LYS A 105 24.14 -7.03 -15.91
N THR A 106 23.32 -7.56 -15.00
CA THR A 106 22.59 -8.83 -15.17
C THR A 106 21.08 -8.67 -15.17
N ASP A 107 20.54 -7.63 -14.54
CA ASP A 107 19.11 -7.34 -14.53
C ASP A 107 18.77 -6.12 -15.39
N GLU A 108 18.05 -6.36 -16.48
CA GLU A 108 17.58 -5.32 -17.40
C GLU A 108 16.55 -4.40 -16.76
N PHE A 109 15.71 -4.92 -15.87
CA PHE A 109 14.67 -4.10 -15.25
C PHE A 109 15.28 -3.03 -14.35
N THR A 110 16.17 -3.42 -13.43
CA THR A 110 16.93 -2.53 -12.56
C THR A 110 17.80 -1.56 -13.36
N ARG A 111 18.49 -2.04 -14.42
CA ARG A 111 19.28 -1.16 -15.30
C ARG A 111 18.46 -0.01 -15.86
N ASN A 112 17.27 -0.31 -16.36
CA ASN A 112 16.37 0.69 -16.91
C ASN A 112 15.88 1.70 -15.85
N MET A 113 15.67 1.26 -14.60
CA MET A 113 15.31 2.17 -13.49
C MET A 113 16.48 3.09 -13.12
N VAL A 114 17.69 2.55 -13.03
CA VAL A 114 18.91 3.35 -12.81
C VAL A 114 19.14 4.36 -13.95
N ASP A 115 18.86 3.98 -15.19
CA ASP A 115 18.98 4.90 -16.34
C ASP A 115 17.94 6.04 -16.31
N ILE A 116 16.75 5.81 -15.73
CA ILE A 116 15.79 6.87 -15.44
C ILE A 116 16.35 7.78 -14.34
N LEU A 117 16.84 7.21 -13.24
CA LEU A 117 17.43 7.98 -12.12
C LEU A 117 18.59 8.89 -12.58
N LYS A 118 19.49 8.38 -13.43
CA LYS A 118 20.59 9.18 -14.03
C LYS A 118 20.06 10.37 -14.82
N LYS A 119 19.02 10.18 -15.64
CA LYS A 119 18.40 11.26 -16.43
C LYS A 119 17.74 12.31 -15.53
N VAL A 120 17.06 11.89 -14.47
CA VAL A 120 16.47 12.80 -13.47
C VAL A 120 17.58 13.61 -12.80
N LYS A 121 18.67 12.95 -12.38
CA LYS A 121 19.85 13.63 -11.81
C LYS A 121 20.43 14.67 -12.76
N GLU A 122 20.59 14.34 -14.05
CA GLU A 122 21.13 15.25 -15.07
C GLU A 122 20.22 16.46 -15.32
N GLN A 123 18.90 16.25 -15.30
CA GLN A 123 17.91 17.31 -15.60
C GLN A 123 17.60 18.21 -14.40
N GLY A 124 17.91 17.71 -13.20
CA GLY A 124 17.59 18.34 -11.93
C GLY A 124 16.13 18.20 -11.56
N LEU A 125 15.87 18.21 -10.25
CA LEU A 125 14.54 18.10 -9.67
C LEU A 125 13.68 19.35 -9.99
N LYS A 126 12.47 19.16 -10.52
CA LYS A 126 11.48 20.18 -10.94
C LYS A 126 10.30 20.38 -9.99
N GLN A 127 9.97 19.42 -9.15
CA GLN A 127 8.95 19.48 -8.10
C GLN A 127 9.46 18.85 -6.76
N PRO A 128 9.82 19.67 -5.78
CA PRO A 128 10.49 19.21 -4.56
C PRO A 128 9.60 18.36 -3.63
N ILE A 129 8.29 18.31 -3.88
CA ILE A 129 7.33 17.65 -2.99
C ILE A 129 7.05 16.21 -3.43
N THR A 130 7.22 15.29 -2.49
CA THR A 130 6.98 13.84 -2.66
C THR A 130 6.08 13.31 -1.55
N LEU A 131 5.39 12.18 -1.79
CA LEU A 131 4.52 11.55 -0.80
C LEU A 131 4.76 10.03 -0.75
N ALA A 132 5.65 9.55 0.11
CA ALA A 132 5.85 8.11 0.23
C ALA A 132 4.70 7.42 1.00
N ILE A 133 4.16 6.33 0.46
CA ILE A 133 3.29 5.39 1.18
C ILE A 133 4.01 4.05 1.27
N GLN A 134 4.54 3.78 2.45
CA GLN A 134 5.47 2.68 2.70
C GLN A 134 4.81 1.62 3.59
N ARG A 135 5.16 0.36 3.35
CA ARG A 135 4.87 -0.75 4.27
C ARG A 135 6.18 -1.44 4.66
N SER A 136 6.38 -1.65 5.95
CA SER A 136 7.51 -2.42 6.47
C SER A 136 6.99 -3.75 6.98
N ASP A 137 7.52 -4.84 6.43
CA ASP A 137 7.05 -6.19 6.71
C ASP A 137 8.01 -6.90 7.68
N TYR A 138 7.46 -7.53 8.70
CA TYR A 138 8.23 -8.14 9.79
C TYR A 138 7.78 -9.56 10.10
N MET A 139 8.70 -10.37 10.61
CA MET A 139 8.39 -11.62 11.29
C MET A 139 8.84 -11.56 12.74
N CYS A 140 8.04 -12.20 13.60
CA CYS A 140 8.38 -12.41 15.00
C CYS A 140 9.30 -13.62 15.12
N HIS A 141 10.55 -13.40 15.52
CA HIS A 141 11.53 -14.46 15.72
C HIS A 141 11.59 -14.84 17.20
N LYS A 142 11.42 -16.13 17.49
CA LYS A 142 11.63 -16.67 18.84
C LYS A 142 13.06 -17.17 18.97
N ASP A 143 13.84 -16.52 19.82
CA ASP A 143 15.22 -16.94 20.09
C ASP A 143 15.23 -18.35 20.69
N GLN A 144 16.16 -19.19 20.22
CA GLN A 144 16.21 -20.59 20.63
C GLN A 144 16.74 -20.77 22.06
N PHE A 145 17.51 -19.82 22.58
CA PHE A 145 18.17 -19.89 23.87
C PHE A 145 17.43 -19.10 24.94
N SER A 146 17.22 -17.79 24.75
CA SER A 146 16.49 -16.92 25.70
C SER A 146 14.99 -17.18 25.69
N LYS A 147 14.47 -17.80 24.62
CA LYS A 147 13.02 -17.99 24.36
C LYS A 147 12.24 -16.68 24.20
N GLU A 148 12.94 -15.55 24.12
CA GLU A 148 12.34 -14.24 23.90
C GLU A 148 11.90 -14.07 22.44
N TYR A 149 10.90 -13.22 22.25
CA TYR A 149 10.41 -12.83 20.93
C TYR A 149 11.04 -11.51 20.52
N GLY A 150 11.63 -11.47 19.33
CA GLY A 150 12.22 -10.28 18.75
C GLY A 150 11.66 -9.97 17.36
N LEU A 151 11.67 -8.69 17.00
CA LEU A 151 11.25 -8.22 15.69
C LEU A 151 12.38 -8.44 14.65
N LYS A 152 12.05 -9.03 13.50
CA LYS A 152 12.97 -9.12 12.35
C LYS A 152 12.28 -8.57 11.10
N GLN A 153 12.88 -7.54 10.52
CA GLN A 153 12.42 -6.98 9.26
C GLN A 153 12.71 -7.95 8.12
N ILE A 154 11.71 -8.18 7.28
CA ILE A 154 11.80 -9.00 6.07
C ILE A 154 12.06 -8.11 4.87
N GLU A 155 11.22 -7.09 4.68
CA GLU A 155 11.32 -6.18 3.55
C GLU A 155 10.69 -4.82 3.84
N ILE A 156 11.02 -3.85 2.99
CA ILE A 156 10.36 -2.56 2.92
C ILE A 156 9.77 -2.41 1.52
N ASN A 157 8.47 -2.16 1.48
CA ASN A 157 7.72 -1.88 0.28
C ASN A 157 7.53 -0.38 0.16
N ASN A 158 8.28 0.25 -0.74
CA ASN A 158 8.18 1.68 -1.01
C ASN A 158 7.24 2.01 -2.17
N ILE A 159 6.82 1.03 -2.97
CA ILE A 159 5.94 1.19 -4.13
C ILE A 159 4.77 0.22 -4.06
N ALA A 160 3.59 0.67 -4.47
CA ALA A 160 2.39 -0.16 -4.64
C ALA A 160 2.01 -1.03 -3.43
N SER A 161 2.26 -0.53 -2.21
CA SER A 161 1.88 -1.17 -0.95
C SER A 161 0.41 -1.57 -0.94
N SER A 162 0.15 -2.87 -1.05
CA SER A 162 -1.17 -3.48 -1.17
C SER A 162 -1.82 -3.81 0.18
N MET A 163 -3.07 -4.28 0.14
CA MET A 163 -3.83 -4.92 1.22
C MET A 163 -4.39 -3.97 2.29
N GLY A 164 -4.32 -2.65 2.10
CA GLY A 164 -4.84 -1.69 3.07
C GLY A 164 -6.34 -1.88 3.35
N ALA A 165 -7.16 -1.98 2.30
CA ALA A 165 -8.61 -2.10 2.47
C ALA A 165 -9.00 -3.44 3.11
N HIS A 166 -8.29 -4.50 2.70
CA HIS A 166 -8.49 -5.85 3.23
C HIS A 166 -8.08 -5.95 4.69
N ALA A 167 -6.92 -5.40 5.07
CA ALA A 167 -6.43 -5.41 6.45
C ALA A 167 -7.39 -4.67 7.39
N GLN A 168 -7.87 -3.50 6.98
CA GLN A 168 -8.87 -2.74 7.72
C GLN A 168 -10.14 -3.58 7.98
N ARG A 169 -10.73 -4.14 6.92
CA ARG A 169 -11.95 -4.95 7.01
C ARG A 169 -11.75 -6.25 7.78
N LEU A 170 -10.59 -6.89 7.63
CA LEU A 170 -10.28 -8.09 8.39
C LEU A 170 -10.19 -7.77 9.90
N THR A 171 -9.71 -6.58 10.25
CA THR A 171 -9.71 -6.08 11.65
C THR A 171 -11.15 -5.90 12.16
N ASP A 172 -12.04 -5.36 11.33
CA ASP A 172 -13.46 -5.22 11.66
C ASP A 172 -14.14 -6.58 11.85
N TRP A 173 -13.86 -7.54 10.97
CA TRP A 173 -14.31 -8.93 11.10
C TRP A 173 -13.78 -9.58 12.39
N HIS A 174 -12.47 -9.49 12.65
CA HIS A 174 -11.86 -10.06 13.85
C HIS A 174 -12.45 -9.46 15.13
N THR A 175 -12.75 -8.17 15.14
CA THR A 175 -13.47 -7.53 16.23
C THR A 175 -14.88 -8.11 16.39
N ARG A 176 -15.61 -8.29 15.30
CA ARG A 176 -16.97 -8.86 15.29
C ARG A 176 -17.01 -10.31 15.78
N VAL A 177 -16.13 -11.18 15.27
CA VAL A 177 -16.12 -12.61 15.60
C VAL A 177 -15.69 -12.86 17.05
N LEU A 178 -14.78 -12.04 17.61
CA LEU A 178 -14.44 -12.15 19.03
C LEU A 178 -15.64 -11.80 19.93
N LYS A 179 -16.49 -10.83 19.54
CA LYS A 179 -17.74 -10.54 20.26
C LYS A 179 -18.74 -11.70 20.18
N SER A 180 -18.85 -12.35 19.01
CA SER A 180 -19.75 -13.51 18.86
C SER A 180 -19.27 -14.76 19.61
N LEU A 181 -18.00 -14.75 20.02
CA LEU A 181 -17.39 -15.74 20.92
C LEU A 181 -17.35 -15.26 22.39
N GLU A 182 -18.15 -14.22 22.72
CA GLU A 182 -18.33 -13.71 24.09
C GLU A 182 -17.04 -13.20 24.75
N ILE A 183 -16.04 -12.81 23.95
CA ILE A 183 -14.84 -12.14 24.48
C ILE A 183 -15.24 -10.73 24.96
N PRO A 184 -14.88 -10.33 26.20
CA PRO A 184 -15.25 -9.02 26.73
C PRO A 184 -14.73 -7.86 25.87
N ASP A 185 -15.57 -6.83 25.70
CA ASP A 185 -15.25 -5.66 24.87
C ASP A 185 -13.95 -4.93 25.31
N ASP A 186 -13.63 -4.91 26.61
CA ASP A 186 -12.39 -4.30 27.12
C ASP A 186 -11.14 -5.11 26.73
N VAL A 187 -11.26 -6.43 26.63
CA VAL A 187 -10.19 -7.30 26.15
C VAL A 187 -10.00 -7.07 24.65
N ILE A 188 -11.08 -7.06 23.87
CA ILE A 188 -11.01 -6.84 22.42
C ILE A 188 -10.35 -5.49 22.11
N ARG A 189 -10.76 -4.40 22.79
CA ARG A 189 -10.17 -3.06 22.59
C ARG A 189 -8.68 -2.99 22.89
N ARG A 190 -8.19 -3.77 23.85
CA ARG A 190 -6.76 -3.82 24.17
C ARG A 190 -5.99 -4.74 23.21
N ALA A 191 -6.65 -5.74 22.64
CA ALA A 191 -6.03 -6.80 21.84
C ALA A 191 -5.93 -6.46 20.36
N ILE A 192 -6.97 -5.82 19.82
CA ILE A 192 -7.09 -5.51 18.41
C ILE A 192 -6.76 -4.02 18.23
N PRO A 193 -5.61 -3.69 17.64
CA PRO A 193 -5.24 -2.30 17.39
C PRO A 193 -6.19 -1.66 16.37
N GLU A 194 -6.38 -0.35 16.49
CA GLU A 194 -7.10 0.40 15.46
C GLU A 194 -6.33 0.35 14.13
N ASN A 195 -7.03 0.06 13.04
CA ASN A 195 -6.43 -0.14 11.72
C ASN A 195 -7.19 0.65 10.66
N LYS A 196 -6.68 1.84 10.29
CA LYS A 196 -7.35 2.78 9.34
C LYS A 196 -6.47 3.18 8.14
N PRO A 197 -5.90 2.23 7.39
CA PRO A 197 -5.01 2.53 6.27
C PRO A 197 -5.73 3.25 5.13
N ILE A 198 -7.00 2.95 4.83
CA ILE A 198 -7.69 3.57 3.68
C ILE A 198 -7.93 5.06 3.90
N PRO A 199 -8.55 5.51 5.03
CA PRO A 199 -8.65 6.93 5.34
C PRO A 199 -7.29 7.62 5.38
N MET A 200 -6.27 7.00 5.99
CA MET A 200 -4.93 7.57 6.10
C MET A 200 -4.27 7.80 4.72
N ILE A 201 -4.34 6.80 3.84
CA ILE A 201 -3.80 6.88 2.47
C ILE A 201 -4.56 7.95 1.68
N ALA A 202 -5.89 7.94 1.72
CA ALA A 202 -6.71 8.90 1.00
C ALA A 202 -6.48 10.34 1.50
N GLU A 203 -6.37 10.55 2.81
CA GLU A 203 -6.06 11.86 3.38
C GLU A 203 -4.68 12.37 2.95
N ALA A 204 -3.67 11.48 2.91
CA ALA A 204 -2.34 11.84 2.45
C ALA A 204 -2.34 12.25 0.96
N LEU A 205 -2.98 11.45 0.11
CA LEU A 205 -3.16 11.75 -1.32
C LEU A 205 -3.96 13.04 -1.53
N PHE A 206 -4.99 13.28 -0.72
CA PHE A 206 -5.81 14.49 -0.78
C PHE A 206 -5.00 15.73 -0.40
N LYS A 207 -4.24 15.69 0.70
CA LYS A 207 -3.36 16.81 1.11
C LYS A 207 -2.35 17.17 0.02
N ALA A 208 -1.76 16.15 -0.60
CA ALA A 208 -0.88 16.31 -1.74
C ALA A 208 -1.59 16.99 -2.94
N TRP A 209 -2.73 16.44 -3.36
CA TRP A 209 -3.53 17.02 -4.45
C TRP A 209 -4.00 18.45 -4.15
N SER A 210 -4.46 18.75 -2.93
CA SER A 210 -4.87 20.09 -2.53
C SER A 210 -3.71 21.08 -2.53
N HIS A 211 -2.51 20.65 -2.14
CA HIS A 211 -1.33 21.52 -2.16
C HIS A 211 -0.88 21.87 -3.58
N PHE A 212 -1.19 21.03 -4.58
CA PHE A 212 -1.01 21.38 -5.99
C PHE A 212 -1.85 22.60 -6.42
N ASN A 213 -2.90 22.95 -5.67
CA ASN A 213 -3.70 24.18 -5.81
C ASN A 213 -4.34 24.37 -7.20
N ASN A 214 -4.76 23.27 -7.82
CA ASN A 214 -5.59 23.29 -9.03
C ASN A 214 -6.77 22.31 -8.88
N PRO A 215 -8.01 22.80 -8.68
CA PRO A 215 -9.20 21.96 -8.51
C PRO A 215 -9.53 21.06 -9.72
N SER A 216 -9.02 21.40 -10.90
CA SER A 216 -9.22 20.65 -12.14
C SER A 216 -8.12 19.62 -12.40
N ALA A 217 -7.09 19.59 -11.56
CA ALA A 217 -5.96 18.68 -11.75
C ALA A 217 -6.32 17.24 -11.35
N VAL A 218 -5.64 16.30 -12.01
CA VAL A 218 -5.94 14.87 -11.96
C VAL A 218 -5.16 14.16 -10.87
N VAL A 219 -5.82 13.25 -10.15
CA VAL A 219 -5.20 12.15 -9.41
C VAL A 219 -5.07 10.97 -10.38
N LEU A 220 -3.85 10.67 -10.83
CA LEU A 220 -3.59 9.56 -11.75
C LEU A 220 -3.21 8.31 -10.96
N VAL A 221 -4.07 7.31 -10.96
CA VAL A 221 -3.81 6.00 -10.36
C VAL A 221 -3.27 5.06 -11.44
N VAL A 222 -1.99 4.68 -11.33
CA VAL A 222 -1.33 3.80 -12.29
C VAL A 222 -1.55 2.34 -11.88
N VAL A 223 -2.15 1.54 -12.75
CA VAL A 223 -2.67 0.20 -12.40
C VAL A 223 -2.14 -0.88 -13.33
N GLU A 224 -2.24 -2.13 -12.88
CA GLU A 224 -1.90 -3.30 -13.70
C GLU A 224 -2.93 -3.48 -14.83
N ASN A 225 -2.52 -4.11 -15.94
CA ASN A 225 -3.43 -4.43 -17.05
C ASN A 225 -4.52 -5.44 -16.62
N VAL A 226 -4.16 -6.37 -15.74
CA VAL A 226 -5.01 -7.44 -15.24
C VAL A 226 -4.82 -7.48 -13.73
N ASN A 227 -5.87 -7.17 -12.97
CA ASN A 227 -5.73 -6.95 -11.52
C ASN A 227 -6.82 -7.69 -10.75
N GLN A 228 -6.43 -8.77 -10.09
CA GLN A 228 -7.34 -9.52 -9.22
C GLN A 228 -7.74 -8.72 -7.97
N ASN A 229 -6.81 -7.91 -7.44
CA ASN A 229 -6.96 -7.13 -6.22
C ASN A 229 -7.50 -5.71 -6.44
N GLN A 230 -8.25 -5.48 -7.53
CA GLN A 230 -8.71 -4.14 -7.89
C GLN A 230 -9.59 -3.49 -6.81
N ILE A 231 -10.36 -4.29 -6.07
CA ILE A 231 -11.29 -3.82 -5.04
C ILE A 231 -10.53 -3.15 -3.88
N ASP A 232 -9.37 -3.69 -3.48
CA ASP A 232 -8.50 -3.06 -2.47
C ASP A 232 -8.10 -1.63 -2.86
N GLN A 233 -7.82 -1.42 -4.14
CA GLN A 233 -7.39 -0.13 -4.67
C GLN A 233 -8.54 0.88 -4.73
N ARG A 234 -9.73 0.45 -5.16
CA ARG A 234 -10.91 1.32 -5.34
C ARG A 234 -11.36 1.98 -4.04
N HIS A 235 -11.15 1.33 -2.91
CA HIS A 235 -11.50 1.91 -1.61
C HIS A 235 -10.76 3.24 -1.31
N VAL A 236 -9.53 3.40 -1.80
CA VAL A 236 -8.81 4.69 -1.67
C VAL A 236 -9.47 5.78 -2.50
N GLU A 237 -9.92 5.45 -3.72
CA GLU A 237 -10.56 6.41 -4.63
C GLU A 237 -11.91 6.87 -4.09
N TYR A 238 -12.74 5.94 -3.61
CA TYR A 238 -14.02 6.31 -2.99
C TYR A 238 -13.84 7.17 -1.75
N GLU A 239 -12.74 6.99 -1.01
CA GLU A 239 -12.43 7.84 0.13
C GLU A 239 -11.92 9.23 -0.31
N LEU A 240 -11.16 9.33 -1.40
CA LEU A 240 -10.81 10.62 -2.03
C LEU A 240 -12.06 11.39 -2.51
N GLU A 241 -13.04 10.69 -3.06
CA GLU A 241 -14.32 11.30 -3.45
C GLU A 241 -15.04 11.92 -2.25
N LYS A 242 -15.08 11.22 -1.11
CA LYS A 242 -15.66 11.75 0.14
C LYS A 242 -14.91 12.97 0.68
N LEU A 243 -13.59 13.02 0.45
CA LEU A 243 -12.76 14.18 0.81
C LEU A 243 -12.94 15.37 -0.15
N GLY A 244 -13.62 15.19 -1.28
CA GLY A 244 -14.01 16.26 -2.20
C GLY A 244 -13.28 16.26 -3.54
N VAL A 245 -12.50 15.23 -3.86
CA VAL A 245 -11.94 15.08 -5.22
C VAL A 245 -13.06 14.62 -6.16
N SER A 246 -13.31 15.36 -7.24
CA SER A 246 -14.30 14.95 -8.24
C SER A 246 -13.97 13.56 -8.81
N PRO A 247 -14.94 12.64 -8.96
CA PRO A 247 -14.72 11.36 -9.63
C PRO A 247 -14.14 11.50 -11.04
N THR A 248 -14.42 12.61 -11.74
CA THR A 248 -13.86 12.89 -13.09
C THR A 248 -12.38 13.28 -13.06
N ASN A 249 -11.85 13.62 -11.90
CA ASN A 249 -10.44 13.97 -11.69
C ASN A 249 -9.62 12.77 -11.22
N ILE A 250 -10.24 11.65 -10.87
CA ILE A 250 -9.54 10.41 -10.51
C ILE A 250 -9.48 9.52 -11.75
N LEU A 251 -8.30 9.44 -12.36
CA LEU A 251 -8.09 8.65 -13.57
C LEU A 251 -7.29 7.39 -13.26
N ARG A 252 -7.81 6.23 -13.69
CA ARG A 252 -7.06 4.97 -13.67
C ARG A 252 -6.48 4.71 -15.05
N ARG A 253 -5.19 4.44 -15.12
CA ARG A 253 -4.50 4.09 -16.37
C ARG A 253 -3.47 3.01 -16.14
N ASN A 254 -3.35 2.07 -17.07
CA ASN A 254 -2.19 1.19 -17.11
C ASN A 254 -0.98 1.90 -17.76
N LEU A 255 0.20 1.29 -17.69
CA LEU A 255 1.43 1.90 -18.20
C LEU A 255 1.43 2.09 -19.72
N SER A 256 0.74 1.24 -20.48
CA SER A 256 0.61 1.39 -21.93
C SER A 256 -0.26 2.61 -22.27
N GLU A 257 -1.39 2.78 -21.59
CA GLU A 257 -2.25 3.95 -21.77
C GLU A 257 -1.54 5.23 -21.33
N CYS A 258 -0.80 5.18 -20.20
CA CYS A 258 0.04 6.29 -19.77
C CYS A 258 1.06 6.67 -20.85
N TYR A 259 1.63 5.70 -21.57
CA TYR A 259 2.61 5.97 -22.63
C TYR A 259 1.97 6.71 -23.81
N GLU A 260 0.71 6.43 -24.10
CA GLU A 260 -0.01 7.03 -25.23
C GLU A 260 -0.59 8.40 -24.89
N GLN A 261 -1.00 8.63 -23.64
CA GLN A 261 -1.79 9.79 -23.24
C GLN A 261 -0.99 10.85 -22.45
N LEU A 262 0.10 10.47 -21.78
CA LEU A 262 0.89 11.42 -20.99
C LEU A 262 1.82 12.23 -21.89
N VAL A 263 1.81 13.54 -21.68
CA VAL A 263 2.74 14.47 -22.33
C VAL A 263 3.32 15.44 -21.30
N LEU A 264 4.56 15.88 -21.51
CA LEU A 264 5.13 17.01 -20.76
C LEU A 264 4.81 18.30 -21.51
N ASN A 265 4.34 19.31 -20.79
CA ASN A 265 4.35 20.68 -21.29
C ASN A 265 5.83 21.12 -21.43
N PRO A 266 6.29 21.52 -22.63
CA PRO A 266 7.69 21.87 -22.86
C PRO A 266 8.12 23.16 -22.13
N ASP A 267 7.17 24.05 -21.82
CA ASP A 267 7.45 25.36 -21.23
C ASP A 267 7.41 25.30 -19.70
N THR A 268 6.39 24.64 -19.14
CA THR A 268 6.20 24.56 -17.69
C THR A 268 6.76 23.30 -17.07
N SER A 269 7.05 22.27 -17.88
CA SER A 269 7.28 20.92 -17.39
C SER A 269 6.11 20.42 -16.53
N ASP A 270 4.84 20.68 -16.90
CA ASP A 270 3.61 20.11 -16.29
C ASP A 270 3.06 18.89 -17.06
N LEU A 271 2.52 17.89 -16.36
CA LEU A 271 2.31 16.53 -16.87
C LEU A 271 0.86 16.53 -17.21
N LEU A 272 0.57 16.36 -18.49
CA LEU A 272 -0.76 16.49 -18.98
C LEU A 272 -1.27 15.12 -19.37
N ILE A 273 -2.53 14.86 -19.01
CA ILE A 273 -3.32 13.75 -19.54
C ILE A 273 -4.62 14.32 -20.08
N ASP A 274 -4.90 14.08 -21.35
CA ASP A 274 -6.05 14.67 -22.05
C ASP A 274 -6.14 16.20 -21.87
N GLY A 275 -4.98 16.88 -21.91
CA GLY A 275 -4.87 18.34 -21.73
C GLY A 275 -5.04 18.85 -20.30
N ARG A 276 -5.23 17.97 -19.30
CA ARG A 276 -5.36 18.34 -17.88
C ARG A 276 -4.07 18.07 -17.13
N GLN A 277 -3.67 19.00 -16.26
CA GLN A 277 -2.55 18.79 -15.35
C GLN A 277 -2.82 17.59 -14.42
N VAL A 278 -1.84 16.71 -14.29
CA VAL A 278 -1.82 15.67 -13.27
C VAL A 278 -1.18 16.28 -12.04
N ALA A 279 -1.87 16.24 -10.90
CA ALA A 279 -1.35 16.75 -9.62
C ALA A 279 -0.55 15.68 -8.88
N ILE A 280 -0.98 14.42 -8.96
CA ILE A 280 -0.38 13.31 -8.21
C ILE A 280 -0.44 12.04 -9.04
N VAL A 281 0.63 11.24 -8.98
CA VAL A 281 0.67 9.89 -9.55
C VAL A 281 0.76 8.87 -8.43
N TYR A 282 -0.31 8.09 -8.27
CA TYR A 282 -0.40 7.02 -7.28
C TYR A 282 -0.12 5.67 -7.95
N PHE A 283 1.07 5.12 -7.74
CA PHE A 283 1.48 3.84 -8.32
C PHE A 283 0.88 2.65 -7.58
N ARG A 284 0.09 1.86 -8.32
CA ARG A 284 -0.34 0.50 -7.98
C ARG A 284 0.12 -0.54 -9.02
N ALA A 285 1.13 -0.17 -9.82
CA ALA A 285 1.82 -1.00 -10.80
C ALA A 285 3.23 -0.41 -11.05
N GLY A 286 3.96 -0.96 -12.02
CA GLY A 286 5.30 -0.47 -12.41
C GLY A 286 6.49 -1.06 -11.64
N TYR A 287 6.23 -1.85 -10.59
CA TYR A 287 7.24 -2.52 -9.76
C TYR A 287 7.71 -3.89 -10.29
N SER A 288 7.13 -4.40 -11.39
CA SER A 288 7.48 -5.69 -11.99
C SER A 288 7.72 -5.51 -13.49
N PRO A 289 8.68 -6.26 -14.10
CA PRO A 289 8.87 -6.29 -15.56
C PRO A 289 7.60 -6.60 -16.34
N ASP A 290 6.73 -7.45 -15.81
CA ASP A 290 5.48 -7.90 -16.47
C ASP A 290 4.47 -6.76 -16.67
N HIS A 291 4.62 -5.65 -15.95
CA HIS A 291 3.80 -4.46 -16.14
C HIS A 291 4.19 -3.66 -17.39
N TYR A 292 5.25 -4.06 -18.10
CA TYR A 292 5.78 -3.40 -19.30
C TYR A 292 5.73 -4.35 -20.52
N PRO A 293 4.54 -4.78 -20.97
CA PRO A 293 4.39 -5.89 -21.92
C PRO A 293 4.86 -5.59 -23.35
N THR A 294 5.09 -4.33 -23.71
CA THR A 294 5.55 -3.96 -25.06
C THR A 294 7.01 -3.50 -25.04
N GLU A 295 7.77 -3.81 -26.10
CA GLU A 295 9.09 -3.20 -26.31
C GLU A 295 9.02 -1.66 -26.27
N LYS A 296 7.89 -1.04 -26.58
CA LYS A 296 7.69 0.41 -26.48
C LYS A 296 7.60 0.88 -25.03
N ALA A 297 6.90 0.15 -24.18
CA ALA A 297 6.90 0.37 -22.73
C ALA A 297 8.30 0.11 -22.13
N HIS A 298 9.02 -0.90 -22.61
CA HIS A 298 10.37 -1.27 -22.16
C HIS A 298 11.48 -0.31 -22.63
N LYS A 299 11.54 0.02 -23.92
CA LYS A 299 12.63 0.79 -24.56
C LYS A 299 12.52 2.29 -24.37
N ARG A 300 11.33 2.82 -24.07
CA ARG A 300 11.15 4.26 -23.85
C ARG A 300 10.76 4.62 -22.43
N LYS A 301 10.16 3.72 -21.64
CA LYS A 301 9.62 3.96 -20.27
C LYS A 301 9.16 5.41 -20.10
N THR A 302 8.55 5.98 -21.15
CA THR A 302 8.20 7.40 -21.23
C THR A 302 7.25 7.73 -20.10
N PRO A 303 6.31 6.88 -19.66
CA PRO A 303 5.53 7.14 -18.45
C PRO A 303 6.42 7.37 -17.25
N HIS A 304 7.28 6.44 -16.86
CA HIS A 304 8.17 6.65 -15.71
C HIS A 304 9.17 7.78 -15.93
N ARG A 305 9.57 8.06 -17.17
CA ARG A 305 10.46 9.18 -17.48
C ARG A 305 9.74 10.52 -17.49
N LEU A 306 8.51 10.61 -17.97
CA LEU A 306 7.67 11.82 -17.98
C LEU A 306 7.15 12.06 -16.56
N ILE A 307 6.81 10.99 -15.82
CA ILE A 307 6.42 10.98 -14.40
C ILE A 307 7.63 11.12 -13.46
N ALA A 308 8.87 10.84 -13.90
CA ALA A 308 10.07 11.16 -13.09
C ALA A 308 10.65 12.52 -13.48
N ASN A 309 10.46 12.97 -14.72
CA ASN A 309 10.73 14.35 -15.14
C ASN A 309 9.68 15.34 -14.62
N GLN A 310 8.57 14.80 -14.14
CA GLN A 310 7.64 15.45 -13.26
C GLN A 310 7.37 14.61 -12.06
N GLU A 311 8.29 14.73 -11.13
CA GLU A 311 7.94 14.93 -9.73
C GLU A 311 6.48 15.40 -9.58
N LEU A 312 5.61 14.44 -9.30
CA LEU A 312 4.23 14.63 -8.88
C LEU A 312 4.13 13.74 -7.68
N TYR A 313 3.80 14.30 -6.51
CA TYR A 313 3.67 13.63 -5.21
C TYR A 313 3.85 12.14 -5.30
N HIS A 314 5.11 11.72 -5.31
CA HIS A 314 5.40 10.34 -5.63
C HIS A 314 5.03 9.51 -4.43
N CYS A 315 3.98 8.72 -4.58
CA CYS A 315 3.84 7.48 -3.86
C CYS A 315 4.88 6.48 -4.38
N ALA A 316 6.14 6.71 -3.96
CA ALA A 316 7.42 6.12 -4.43
C ALA A 316 8.17 6.96 -5.48
N THR A 317 9.10 7.84 -5.07
CA THR A 317 10.17 8.35 -5.95
C THR A 317 10.96 7.13 -6.35
N PRO A 318 11.09 6.73 -7.64
CA PRO A 318 11.42 5.36 -8.07
C PRO A 318 12.47 4.72 -7.15
N PRO A 319 12.01 4.06 -6.07
CA PRO A 319 12.89 3.50 -5.08
C PRO A 319 13.03 2.08 -5.58
N LEU A 320 14.15 1.84 -6.24
CA LEU A 320 14.61 0.51 -6.58
C LEU A 320 14.43 -0.46 -5.43
#